data_AF-A0A812PJ04-F1
#
_entry.id   AF-A0A812PJ04-F1
#
_cell.length_a   1.000
_cell.length_b   1.000
_cell.length_c   1.000
_cell.angle_alpha   90.00
_cell.angle_beta   90.00
_cell.angle_gamma   90.00
#
_symmetry.space_group_name_H-M   'P 1'
#
loop_
_entity.id
_entity.type
_entity.pdbx_description
1 polymer ?
#
loop_
_entity_poly.entity_id
_entity_poly.type
_entity_poly.pdbx_seq_one_letter_code
_entity_poly.pdbx_strand_id
1 'polypeptide(L)'
;MLRRAAQVGARAFTRASSTAVVSSNQESFAQKAWRWVDVTGYYTKWHSRRAWILDQEPIARAASILVTEYERKLLLWLTWVNFFYIPISVWYWYGQFTHLASKPPVPLMPEYQYMNGRKRDFSHVGGRWNDCKECRWLEIECKKMCFDRLREEGRE
;
A
#
# COMPACT_ATOMS: atom_id res chain seq x y z
N MET A 1 -21.69 -24.91 -31.53
CA MET A 1 -21.63 -23.44 -31.74
C MET A 1 -20.63 -22.71 -30.83
N LEU A 2 -20.34 -23.21 -29.62
CA LEU A 2 -19.39 -22.60 -28.67
C LEU A 2 -17.94 -22.39 -29.19
N ARG A 3 -17.40 -23.31 -30.00
CA ARG A 3 -16.04 -23.17 -30.57
C ARG A 3 -15.91 -21.99 -31.55
N ARG A 4 -16.97 -21.65 -32.28
CA ARG A 4 -16.96 -20.50 -33.21
C ARG A 4 -17.06 -19.17 -32.48
N ALA A 5 -17.83 -19.12 -31.38
CA ALA A 5 -17.91 -17.93 -30.52
C ALA A 5 -16.57 -17.62 -29.83
N ALA A 6 -15.88 -18.66 -29.34
CA ALA A 6 -14.54 -18.51 -28.75
C ALA A 6 -13.49 -18.03 -29.77
N GLN A 7 -13.53 -18.53 -31.01
CA GLN A 7 -12.62 -18.09 -32.07
C GLN A 7 -12.91 -16.66 -32.57
N VAL A 8 -14.17 -16.24 -32.59
CA VAL A 8 -14.56 -14.85 -32.94
C VAL A 8 -14.16 -13.89 -31.82
N GLY A 9 -14.36 -14.26 -30.55
CA GLY A 9 -13.87 -13.50 -29.40
C GLY A 9 -12.36 -13.33 -29.42
N ALA A 10 -11.60 -14.43 -29.60
CA ALA A 10 -10.15 -14.38 -29.67
C ALA A 10 -9.62 -13.52 -30.83
N ARG A 11 -10.30 -13.52 -31.99
CA ARG A 11 -9.94 -12.67 -33.15
C ARG A 11 -10.34 -11.20 -32.99
N ALA A 12 -11.40 -10.92 -32.22
CA ALA A 12 -11.77 -9.55 -31.88
C ALA A 12 -10.76 -8.92 -30.91
N PHE A 13 -10.24 -9.70 -29.96
CA PHE A 13 -9.18 -9.25 -29.05
C PHE A 13 -7.84 -9.02 -29.76
N THR A 14 -7.47 -9.81 -30.76
CA THR A 14 -6.20 -9.62 -31.49
C THR A 14 -6.21 -8.45 -32.47
N ARG A 15 -7.39 -8.04 -32.99
CA ARG A 15 -7.52 -6.84 -33.84
C ARG A 15 -7.59 -5.52 -33.06
N ALA A 16 -7.77 -5.55 -31.75
CA ALA A 16 -7.80 -4.35 -30.92
C ALA A 16 -6.40 -3.75 -30.67
N SER A 17 -5.33 -4.52 -30.92
CA SER A 17 -3.94 -4.12 -30.71
C SER A 17 -3.28 -3.60 -32.00
N SER A 18 -3.97 -2.73 -32.74
CA SER A 18 -3.36 -2.05 -33.89
C SER A 18 -2.36 -1.02 -33.39
N THR A 19 -1.10 -1.09 -33.85
CA THR A 19 -0.02 -0.14 -33.55
C THR A 19 -0.11 1.17 -34.36
N ALA A 20 -1.24 1.42 -35.03
CA ALA A 20 -1.46 2.65 -35.74
C ALA A 20 -1.47 3.83 -34.76
N VAL A 21 -0.57 4.79 -34.97
CA VAL A 21 -0.52 6.06 -34.22
C VAL A 21 -1.73 6.89 -34.62
N VAL A 22 -2.85 6.65 -33.94
CA VAL A 22 -4.07 7.47 -34.06
C VAL A 22 -3.86 8.71 -33.18
N SER A 23 -4.12 9.89 -33.73
CA SER A 23 -4.07 11.15 -32.97
C SER A 23 -5.01 11.07 -31.76
N SER A 24 -4.58 11.57 -30.59
CA SER A 24 -5.29 11.41 -29.31
C SER A 24 -6.76 11.86 -29.32
N ASN A 25 -7.12 12.72 -30.27
CA ASN A 25 -8.47 13.28 -30.41
C ASN A 25 -9.41 12.38 -31.23
N GLN A 26 -8.90 11.33 -31.87
CA GLN A 26 -9.67 10.38 -32.69
C GLN A 26 -9.63 8.94 -32.14
N GLU A 27 -9.06 8.75 -30.94
CA GLU A 27 -8.96 7.43 -30.32
C GLU A 27 -10.33 6.92 -29.85
N SER A 28 -10.64 5.67 -30.16
CA SER A 28 -11.79 4.97 -29.58
C SER A 28 -11.62 4.74 -28.08
N PHE A 29 -12.72 4.62 -27.34
CA PHE A 29 -12.69 4.39 -25.89
C PHE A 29 -11.89 3.13 -25.51
N ALA A 30 -11.94 2.10 -26.35
CA ALA A 30 -11.14 0.88 -26.18
C ALA A 30 -9.64 1.14 -26.34
N GLN A 31 -9.22 1.88 -27.37
CA GLN A 31 -7.80 2.25 -27.55
C GLN A 31 -7.28 3.08 -26.38
N LYS A 32 -8.10 4.00 -25.87
CA LYS A 32 -7.78 4.78 -24.68
C LYS A 32 -7.60 3.89 -23.44
N ALA A 33 -8.48 2.90 -23.24
CA ALA A 33 -8.36 1.94 -22.15
C ALA A 33 -7.07 1.09 -22.27
N TRP A 34 -6.76 0.58 -23.46
CA TRP A 34 -5.52 -0.18 -23.70
C TRP A 34 -4.27 0.64 -23.44
N ARG A 35 -4.28 1.91 -23.83
CA ARG A 35 -3.18 2.84 -23.52
C ARG A 35 -3.00 3.02 -22.02
N TRP A 36 -4.08 3.25 -21.27
CA TRP A 36 -4.02 3.39 -19.81
C TRP A 36 -3.58 2.11 -19.09
N VAL A 37 -3.98 0.95 -19.60
CA VAL A 37 -3.51 -0.35 -19.11
C VAL A 37 -2.00 -0.52 -19.33
N ASP A 38 -1.45 0.05 -20.41
CA ASP A 38 -0.01 -0.04 -20.72
C ASP A 38 0.81 1.19 -20.28
N VAL A 39 0.23 2.17 -19.56
CA VAL A 39 0.99 3.31 -18.99
C VAL A 39 2.10 2.85 -18.06
N THR A 40 1.88 1.76 -17.33
CA THR A 40 2.88 1.13 -16.45
C THR A 40 3.79 0.14 -17.19
N GLY A 41 3.59 -0.06 -18.50
CA GLY A 41 4.29 -1.04 -19.33
C GLY A 41 3.99 -2.49 -18.96
N TYR A 42 2.94 -2.75 -18.18
CA TYR A 42 2.63 -4.10 -17.69
C TYR A 42 2.32 -5.07 -18.84
N TYR A 43 1.54 -4.62 -19.82
CA TYR A 43 1.18 -5.45 -20.98
C TYR A 43 2.39 -5.72 -21.86
N THR A 44 3.24 -4.71 -22.05
CA THR A 44 4.52 -4.85 -22.76
C THR A 44 5.44 -5.87 -22.06
N LYS A 45 5.58 -5.80 -20.73
CA LYS A 45 6.38 -6.75 -19.93
C LYS A 45 5.78 -8.16 -19.93
N TRP A 46 4.46 -8.29 -20.03
CA TRP A 46 3.78 -9.59 -20.07
C TRP A 46 4.16 -10.40 -21.31
N HIS A 47 4.20 -9.75 -22.48
CA HIS A 47 4.49 -10.40 -23.76
C HIS A 47 5.99 -10.45 -24.11
N SER A 48 6.80 -9.48 -23.64
CA SER A 48 8.22 -9.41 -23.95
C SER A 48 9.11 -9.70 -22.73
N ARG A 49 9.80 -10.85 -22.76
CA ARG A 49 10.82 -11.17 -21.74
C ARG A 49 11.95 -10.15 -21.73
N ARG A 50 12.37 -9.67 -22.91
CA ARG A 50 13.44 -8.67 -23.03
C ARG A 50 13.07 -7.38 -22.31
N ALA A 51 11.85 -6.89 -22.50
CA ALA A 51 11.38 -5.67 -21.83
C ALA A 51 11.37 -5.84 -20.31
N TRP A 52 10.96 -7.02 -19.82
CA TRP A 52 10.98 -7.33 -18.39
C TRP A 52 12.40 -7.39 -17.80
N ILE A 53 13.35 -8.04 -18.48
CA ILE A 53 14.76 -8.11 -18.01
C ILE A 53 15.39 -6.71 -17.99
N LEU A 54 15.15 -5.90 -19.01
CA LEU A 54 15.72 -4.55 -19.09
C LEU A 54 15.20 -3.61 -17.98
N ASP A 55 14.00 -3.87 -17.46
CA ASP A 55 13.42 -3.10 -16.35
C ASP A 55 14.06 -3.43 -15.00
N GLN A 56 14.70 -4.61 -14.87
CA GLN A 56 15.34 -5.02 -13.62
C GLN A 56 16.70 -4.36 -13.41
N GLU A 57 17.08 -4.25 -12.14
CA GLU A 57 18.41 -3.82 -11.72
C GLU A 57 19.51 -4.73 -12.30
N PRO A 58 20.70 -4.20 -12.63
CA PRO A 58 21.73 -4.96 -13.36
C PRO A 58 22.16 -6.26 -12.65
N ILE A 59 22.15 -6.29 -11.31
CA ILE A 59 22.46 -7.49 -10.53
C ILE A 59 21.35 -8.53 -10.67
N ALA A 60 20.08 -8.10 -10.59
CA ALA A 60 18.92 -8.98 -10.75
C ALA A 60 18.80 -9.55 -12.17
N ARG A 61 19.27 -8.83 -13.19
CA ARG A 61 19.26 -9.30 -14.59
C ARG A 61 20.01 -10.61 -14.78
N ALA A 62 21.15 -10.79 -14.11
CA ALA A 62 21.92 -12.03 -14.20
C ALA A 62 21.14 -13.23 -13.64
N ALA A 63 20.44 -13.04 -12.52
CA ALA A 63 19.60 -14.07 -11.91
C ALA A 63 18.31 -14.34 -12.72
N SER A 64 17.78 -13.33 -13.41
CA SER A 64 16.55 -13.41 -14.20
C SER A 64 16.59 -14.39 -15.38
N ILE A 65 17.80 -14.80 -15.78
CA ILE A 65 18.02 -15.80 -16.83
C ILE A 65 17.56 -17.19 -16.36
N LEU A 66 17.71 -17.48 -15.06
CA LEU A 66 17.33 -18.75 -14.44
C LEU A 66 15.81 -18.90 -14.27
N VAL A 67 15.07 -17.79 -14.38
CA VAL A 67 13.61 -17.76 -14.20
C VAL A 67 12.92 -18.33 -15.43
N THR A 68 12.00 -19.27 -15.22
CA THR A 68 11.18 -19.85 -16.28
C THR A 68 10.08 -18.88 -16.75
N GLU A 69 9.51 -19.09 -17.93
CA GLU A 69 8.40 -18.26 -18.43
C GLU A 69 7.16 -18.30 -17.52
N TYR A 70 6.94 -19.43 -16.84
CA TYR A 70 5.84 -19.57 -15.88
C TYR A 70 6.08 -18.69 -14.65
N GLU A 71 7.25 -18.79 -14.03
CA GLU A 71 7.62 -18.00 -12.85
C GLU A 71 7.62 -16.51 -13.15
N ARG A 72 8.07 -16.09 -14.34
CA ARG A 72 8.02 -14.70 -14.79
C ARG A 72 6.59 -14.17 -14.80
N LYS A 73 5.65 -14.90 -15.39
CA LYS A 73 4.23 -14.50 -15.46
C LYS A 73 3.58 -14.52 -14.08
N LEU A 74 3.96 -15.46 -13.23
CA LEU A 74 3.50 -15.52 -11.84
C LEU A 74 3.98 -14.30 -11.04
N LEU A 75 5.25 -13.91 -11.17
CA LEU A 75 5.80 -12.71 -10.54
C LEU A 75 5.11 -11.44 -11.04
N LEU A 76 4.93 -11.30 -12.36
CA LEU A 76 4.18 -10.17 -12.94
C LEU A 76 2.76 -10.12 -12.38
N TRP A 77 2.06 -11.25 -12.36
CA TRP A 77 0.73 -11.34 -11.77
C TRP A 77 0.71 -10.91 -10.28
N LEU A 78 1.69 -11.36 -9.50
CA LEU A 78 1.80 -11.00 -8.08
C LEU A 78 2.03 -9.50 -7.89
N THR A 79 2.88 -8.88 -8.72
CA THR A 79 3.10 -7.42 -8.68
C THR A 79 1.83 -6.65 -9.04
N TRP A 80 1.06 -7.14 -10.02
CA TRP A 80 -0.21 -6.54 -10.42
C TRP A 80 -1.24 -6.61 -9.30
N VAL A 81 -1.40 -7.78 -8.67
CA VAL A 81 -2.29 -7.94 -7.52
C VAL A 81 -1.87 -7.00 -6.38
N ASN A 82 -0.59 -6.92 -6.05
CA ASN A 82 -0.09 -5.99 -5.03
C ASN A 82 -0.41 -4.53 -5.37
N PHE A 83 -0.27 -4.11 -6.63
CA PHE A 83 -0.59 -2.75 -7.05
C PHE A 83 -2.04 -2.33 -6.71
N PHE A 84 -3.01 -3.26 -6.80
CA PHE A 84 -4.39 -2.98 -6.41
C PHE A 84 -4.66 -3.13 -4.91
N TYR A 85 -4.05 -4.10 -4.25
CA TYR A 85 -4.33 -4.38 -2.84
C TYR A 85 -3.59 -3.45 -1.87
N ILE A 86 -2.43 -2.91 -2.24
CA ILE A 86 -1.68 -1.93 -1.42
C ILE A 86 -2.50 -0.67 -1.11
N PRO A 87 -3.12 0.04 -2.07
CA PRO A 87 -3.90 1.23 -1.72
C PRO A 87 -5.11 0.89 -0.85
N ILE A 88 -5.74 -0.27 -1.06
CA ILE A 88 -6.86 -0.74 -0.23
C ILE A 88 -6.38 -1.02 1.20
N SER A 89 -5.24 -1.68 1.36
CA SER A 89 -4.69 -1.97 2.69
C SER A 89 -4.24 -0.71 3.41
N VAL A 90 -3.63 0.25 2.71
CA VAL A 90 -3.27 1.57 3.26
C VAL A 90 -4.49 2.37 3.66
N TRP A 91 -5.56 2.35 2.86
CA TRP A 91 -6.83 2.99 3.21
C TRP A 91 -7.45 2.40 4.48
N TYR A 92 -7.52 1.06 4.54
CA TYR A 92 -8.02 0.36 5.72
C TYR A 92 -7.17 0.64 6.96
N TRP A 93 -5.85 0.63 6.80
CA TRP A 93 -4.89 0.94 7.85
C TRP A 93 -5.09 2.37 8.36
N TYR A 94 -5.15 3.36 7.46
CA TYR A 94 -5.44 4.75 7.80
C TYR A 94 -6.75 4.90 8.58
N GLY A 95 -7.83 4.27 8.11
CA GLY A 95 -9.11 4.25 8.83
C GLY A 95 -8.97 3.70 10.25
N GLN A 96 -8.14 2.68 10.44
CA GLN A 96 -7.94 2.09 11.77
C GLN A 96 -7.16 2.99 12.73
N PHE A 97 -6.19 3.78 12.23
CA PHE A 97 -5.53 4.80 13.07
C PHE A 97 -6.47 5.92 13.48
N THR A 98 -7.40 6.32 12.62
CA THR A 98 -8.40 7.34 13.00
C THR A 98 -9.33 6.84 14.10
N HIS A 99 -9.78 5.58 14.01
CA HIS A 99 -10.59 4.96 15.06
C HIS A 99 -9.82 4.77 16.36
N LEU A 100 -8.54 4.40 16.29
CA LEU A 100 -7.70 4.25 17.49
C LEU A 100 -7.46 5.61 18.16
N ALA A 101 -7.29 6.68 17.37
CA ALA A 101 -7.13 8.04 17.86
C ALA A 101 -8.41 8.63 18.46
N SER A 102 -9.59 8.18 18.04
CA SER A 102 -10.88 8.65 18.56
C SER A 102 -11.41 7.85 19.75
N LYS A 103 -10.79 6.72 20.10
CA LYS A 103 -11.21 5.95 21.26
C LYS A 103 -10.96 6.78 22.52
N PRO A 104 -11.96 6.90 23.42
CA PRO A 104 -11.73 7.52 24.70
C PRO A 104 -10.64 6.74 25.45
N PRO A 105 -9.87 7.40 26.31
CA PRO A 105 -8.85 6.72 27.08
C PRO A 105 -9.46 5.58 27.87
N VAL A 106 -8.86 4.39 27.74
CA VAL A 106 -9.25 3.24 28.55
C VAL A 106 -8.95 3.61 30.02
N PRO A 107 -9.91 3.43 30.95
CA PRO A 107 -9.63 3.70 32.35
C PRO A 107 -8.43 2.87 32.79
N LEU A 108 -7.52 3.48 33.54
CA LEU A 108 -6.40 2.75 34.10
C LEU A 108 -6.94 1.63 34.99
N MET A 109 -6.34 0.45 34.88
CA MET A 109 -6.54 -0.60 35.88
C MET A 109 -6.06 -0.04 37.22
N PRO A 110 -6.85 -0.19 38.31
CA PRO A 110 -6.45 0.31 39.61
C PRO A 110 -5.10 -0.33 39.99
N GLU A 111 -4.15 0.51 40.37
CA GLU A 111 -2.84 0.05 40.79
C GLU A 111 -2.97 -0.70 42.12
N TYR A 112 -2.52 -1.96 42.14
CA TYR A 112 -2.40 -2.70 43.39
C TYR A 112 -1.21 -2.17 44.19
N GLN A 113 -1.41 -2.01 45.50
CA GLN A 113 -0.53 -1.34 46.47
C GLN A 113 0.94 -1.84 46.52
N TYR A 114 1.27 -2.96 45.86
CA TYR A 114 2.61 -3.55 45.79
C TYR A 114 3.09 -3.88 44.37
N MET A 115 2.31 -3.55 43.32
CA MET A 115 2.61 -3.94 41.94
C MET A 115 3.34 -2.85 41.15
N ASN A 116 3.30 -1.59 41.59
CA ASN A 116 3.98 -0.48 40.91
C ASN A 116 5.27 -0.08 41.64
N GLY A 117 6.29 -0.95 41.56
CA GLY A 117 7.62 -0.72 42.13
C GLY A 117 8.56 0.11 41.23
N ARG A 118 8.03 0.87 40.25
CA ARG A 118 8.87 1.63 39.32
C ARG A 118 9.47 2.86 40.02
N LYS A 119 10.80 2.94 40.02
CA LYS A 119 11.52 4.13 40.50
C LYS A 119 11.34 5.37 39.61
N ARG A 120 10.93 5.18 38.35
CA ARG A 120 10.67 6.25 37.37
C ARG A 120 9.51 5.84 36.47
N ASP A 121 8.58 6.77 36.26
CA ASP A 121 7.43 6.59 35.39
C ASP A 121 7.78 6.94 33.94
N PHE A 122 7.63 5.97 33.03
CA PHE A 122 7.80 6.13 31.58
C PHE A 122 6.45 6.17 30.83
N SER A 123 5.35 6.42 31.54
CA SER A 123 3.98 6.45 30.97
C SER A 123 3.81 7.50 29.85
N HIS A 124 4.58 8.60 29.90
CA HIS A 124 4.58 9.69 28.90
C HIS A 124 4.93 9.26 27.46
N VAL A 125 5.47 8.05 27.25
CA VAL A 125 5.83 7.52 25.93
C VAL A 125 4.67 6.73 25.29
N GLY A 126 3.69 6.28 26.09
CA GLY A 126 2.94 5.06 25.77
C GLY A 126 1.51 5.20 25.23
N GLY A 127 0.81 6.35 25.32
CA GLY A 127 -0.64 6.28 25.08
C GLY A 127 -1.34 7.52 24.53
N ARG A 128 -1.04 8.73 25.01
CA ARG A 128 -1.88 9.91 24.75
C ARG A 128 -1.15 11.05 24.06
N TRP A 129 -0.52 10.73 22.93
CA TRP A 129 0.18 11.72 22.11
C TRP A 129 -0.76 12.80 21.53
N ASN A 130 -2.06 12.49 21.41
CA ASN A 130 -3.07 13.39 20.86
C ASN A 130 -3.65 14.39 21.87
N ASP A 131 -3.54 14.14 23.17
CA ASP A 131 -4.05 15.07 24.20
C ASP A 131 -3.04 16.21 24.42
N CYS A 132 -1.75 15.94 24.17
CA CYS A 132 -0.65 16.90 24.31
C CYS A 132 -0.13 17.43 22.96
N LYS A 133 -1.04 17.87 22.07
CA LYS A 133 -0.72 18.39 20.72
C LYS A 133 -0.01 19.75 20.71
N GLU A 134 -0.07 20.48 21.82
CA GLU A 134 0.57 21.79 21.96
C GLU A 134 2.10 21.68 21.92
N CYS A 135 2.65 20.52 22.28
CA CYS A 135 4.07 20.23 22.25
C CYS A 135 4.50 19.61 20.93
N ARG A 136 5.69 19.98 20.43
CA ARG A 136 6.29 19.33 19.25
C ARG A 136 6.62 17.86 19.57
N TRP A 137 6.50 16.99 18.57
CA TRP A 137 6.66 15.53 18.74
C TRP A 137 7.96 15.10 19.46
N LEU A 138 9.07 15.83 19.26
CA LEU A 138 10.37 15.53 19.87
C LEU A 138 10.68 16.29 21.17
N GLU A 139 9.77 17.16 21.64
CA GLU A 139 9.97 17.94 22.87
C GLU A 139 9.47 17.17 24.09
N ILE A 140 10.32 16.28 24.59
CA ILE A 140 10.01 15.34 25.67
C ILE A 140 9.68 16.09 26.99
N GLU A 141 10.32 17.22 27.25
CA GLU A 141 10.09 18.02 28.48
C GLU A 141 8.72 18.69 28.49
N CYS A 142 8.33 19.34 27.39
CA CYS A 142 6.99 19.92 27.23
C CYS A 142 5.91 18.85 27.38
N LYS A 143 6.14 17.71 26.73
CA LYS A 143 5.19 16.60 26.74
C LYS A 143 5.04 16.00 28.13
N LYS A 144 6.14 15.88 28.90
CA LYS A 144 6.12 15.41 30.28
C LYS A 144 5.20 16.30 31.15
N MET A 145 5.32 17.62 31.05
CA MET A 145 4.47 18.53 31.84
C MET A 145 2.97 18.37 31.51
N CYS A 146 2.65 18.11 30.25
CA CYS A 146 1.26 17.87 29.84
C CYS A 146 0.73 16.53 30.39
N PHE A 147 1.53 15.46 30.37
CA PHE A 147 1.14 14.18 30.98
C PHE A 147 1.01 14.25 32.50
N ASP A 148 1.89 14.99 33.18
CA ASP A 148 1.82 15.19 34.63
C ASP A 148 0.48 15.88 35.02
N ARG A 149 0.03 16.87 34.25
CA ARG A 149 -1.31 17.51 34.43
C ARG A 149 -2.47 16.54 34.18
N LEU A 150 -2.39 15.74 33.12
CA LEU A 150 -3.43 14.75 32.81
C LEU A 150 -3.55 13.68 33.91
N ARG A 151 -2.43 13.36 34.59
CA ARG A 151 -2.41 12.48 35.76
C ARG A 151 -3.04 13.14 36.99
N GLU A 152 -2.77 14.41 37.23
CA GLU A 152 -3.41 15.18 38.32
C GLU A 152 -4.93 15.28 38.15
N GLU A 153 -5.41 15.37 36.90
CA GLU A 153 -6.84 15.33 36.57
C GLU A 153 -7.46 13.93 36.70
N GLY A 154 -6.68 12.91 37.04
CA GLY A 154 -7.12 11.51 37.13
C GLY A 154 -7.51 10.92 35.78
N ARG A 155 -7.07 11.52 34.67
CA ARG A 155 -7.27 10.94 33.34
C ARG A 155 -6.24 9.88 33.05
N GLU A 156 -5.04 9.94 33.64
CA GLU A 156 -3.98 8.92 33.64
C GLU A 156 -3.73 8.30 35.00
#